data_AF-A0AAW7DA58-F1
#
_entry.id   AF-A0AAW7DA58-F1
#
_cell.length_a   1.000
_cell.length_b   1.000
_cell.length_c   1.000
_cell.angle_alpha   90.00
_cell.angle_beta   90.00
_cell.angle_gamma   90.00
#
_symmetry.space_group_name_H-M   'P 1'
#
loop_
_entity.id
_entity.type
_entity.pdbx_description
1 polymer ?
#
loop_
_entity_poly.entity_id
_entity_poly.type
_entity_poly.pdbx_seq_one_letter_code
_entity_poly.pdbx_strand_id
1 'polypeptide(L)'
;MTLIKEIQQSFEDSEVDKAYYLLNNIDFSKLSNEKRIIQSSLIQLSQGKIDSLYMFLKLIYKKEKDIIQAAVFSNKNIHCIDDIKIDEDKYIKWIPLEKDIKSINIDNLLVKTYSFWESLSTECVFECCGISACDFTSDTISKTVKSFDVEELLINFNDLIIEIESFQNNEIYSNYLNQYFNKDVFLELVQHIKFQIELNLQ
;
A
#
# COMPACT_ATOMS: atom_id res chain seq x y z
N MET A 1 -32.99 -2.71 18.01
CA MET A 1 -32.48 -3.68 17.02
C MET A 1 -30.97 -3.73 17.21
N THR A 2 -30.29 -4.88 17.18
CA THR A 2 -28.83 -4.90 17.41
C THR A 2 -28.11 -4.22 16.25
N LEU A 3 -27.09 -3.39 16.51
CA LEU A 3 -26.28 -2.69 15.50
C LEU A 3 -25.79 -3.61 14.36
N ILE A 4 -25.50 -4.88 14.69
CA ILE A 4 -25.14 -5.92 13.72
C ILE A 4 -26.29 -6.23 12.74
N LYS A 5 -27.55 -6.26 13.20
CA LYS A 5 -28.72 -6.46 12.33
C LYS A 5 -28.94 -5.27 11.41
N GLU A 6 -28.62 -4.05 11.86
CA GLU A 6 -28.72 -2.85 11.03
C GLU A 6 -27.64 -2.82 9.95
N ILE A 7 -26.43 -3.28 10.26
CA ILE A 7 -25.35 -3.45 9.27
C ILE A 7 -25.74 -4.53 8.26
N GLN A 8 -26.25 -5.68 8.71
CA GLN A 8 -26.72 -6.76 7.82
C GLN A 8 -27.86 -6.27 6.92
N GLN A 9 -28.86 -5.61 7.47
CA GLN A 9 -29.97 -5.04 6.70
C GLN A 9 -29.47 -4.00 5.70
N SER A 10 -28.52 -3.14 6.07
CA SER A 10 -27.94 -2.14 5.16
C SER A 10 -27.19 -2.81 4.00
N PHE A 11 -26.52 -3.95 4.22
CA PHE A 11 -25.94 -4.72 3.13
C PHE A 11 -27.00 -5.41 2.25
N GLU A 12 -28.05 -5.98 2.85
CA GLU A 12 -29.17 -6.59 2.12
C GLU A 12 -29.91 -5.56 1.25
N ASP A 13 -30.02 -4.33 1.74
CA ASP A 13 -30.65 -3.20 1.05
C ASP A 13 -29.69 -2.46 0.11
N SER A 14 -28.45 -2.94 -0.05
CA SER A 14 -27.40 -2.33 -0.88
C SER A 14 -27.00 -0.89 -0.47
N GLU A 15 -27.25 -0.50 0.78
CA GLU A 15 -26.86 0.78 1.39
C GLU A 15 -25.42 0.70 1.96
N VAL A 16 -24.43 0.53 1.08
CA VAL A 16 -23.04 0.21 1.45
C VAL A 16 -22.37 1.32 2.27
N ASP A 17 -22.55 2.59 1.92
CA ASP A 17 -21.96 3.73 2.66
C ASP A 17 -22.46 3.79 4.11
N LYS A 18 -23.74 3.46 4.30
CA LYS A 18 -24.35 3.37 5.63
C LYS A 18 -23.81 2.17 6.40
N ALA A 19 -23.62 1.03 5.74
CA ALA A 19 -22.98 -0.13 6.36
C ALA A 19 -21.55 0.19 6.83
N TYR A 20 -20.76 0.89 6.01
CA TYR A 20 -19.41 1.35 6.38
C TYR A 20 -19.42 2.37 7.53
N TYR A 21 -20.32 3.36 7.49
CA TYR A 21 -20.48 4.32 8.57
C TYR A 21 -20.85 3.63 9.89
N LEU A 22 -21.77 2.65 9.86
CA LEU A 22 -22.16 1.89 11.04
C LEU A 22 -21.02 1.01 11.57
N LEU A 23 -20.20 0.43 10.69
CA LEU A 23 -19.00 -0.36 11.05
C LEU A 23 -17.95 0.50 11.77
N ASN A 24 -17.68 1.72 11.28
CA ASN A 24 -16.71 2.63 11.88
C ASN A 24 -17.12 3.14 13.26
N ASN A 25 -18.40 3.06 13.61
CA ASN A 25 -18.93 3.49 14.90
C ASN A 25 -19.08 2.36 15.92
N ILE A 26 -18.60 1.15 15.62
CA ILE A 26 -18.62 0.04 16.58
C ILE A 26 -17.51 0.23 17.61
N ASP A 27 -17.90 0.22 18.90
CA ASP A 27 -16.94 0.05 20.00
C ASP A 27 -16.51 -1.42 20.11
N PHE A 28 -15.41 -1.74 19.43
CA PHE A 28 -14.87 -3.10 19.33
C PHE A 28 -14.33 -3.66 20.65
N SER A 29 -14.13 -2.83 21.68
CA SER A 29 -13.61 -3.25 22.99
C SER A 29 -14.57 -4.17 23.78
N LYS A 30 -15.85 -4.24 23.36
CA LYS A 30 -16.93 -4.96 24.06
C LYS A 30 -17.31 -6.30 23.41
N LEU A 31 -16.52 -6.81 22.47
CA LEU A 31 -16.85 -8.01 21.69
C LEU A 31 -16.13 -9.27 22.23
N SER A 32 -16.82 -10.42 22.23
CA SER A 32 -16.30 -11.72 22.69
C SER A 32 -15.22 -12.31 21.77
N ASN A 33 -14.50 -13.36 22.20
CA ASN A 33 -13.36 -13.94 21.47
C ASN A 33 -13.68 -14.39 20.02
N GLU A 34 -14.86 -14.93 19.73
CA GLU A 34 -15.26 -15.28 18.34
C GLU A 34 -15.46 -14.03 17.46
N LYS A 35 -15.79 -12.89 18.07
CA LYS A 35 -15.94 -11.60 17.39
C LYS A 35 -14.60 -10.89 17.19
N ARG A 36 -13.51 -11.31 17.85
CA ARG A 36 -12.14 -10.83 17.54
C ARG A 36 -11.66 -11.29 16.16
N ILE A 37 -12.12 -12.45 15.70
CA ILE A 37 -11.85 -12.94 14.34
C ILE A 37 -12.58 -12.05 13.32
N ILE A 38 -13.84 -11.70 13.61
CA ILE A 38 -14.61 -10.74 12.80
C ILE A 38 -13.93 -9.36 12.80
N GLN A 39 -13.41 -8.93 13.96
CA GLN A 39 -12.65 -7.69 14.10
C GLN A 39 -11.36 -7.70 13.27
N SER A 40 -10.58 -8.79 13.28
CA SER A 40 -9.35 -8.85 12.47
C SER A 40 -9.65 -8.86 10.97
N SER A 41 -10.72 -9.56 10.56
CA SER A 41 -11.17 -9.54 9.16
C SER A 41 -11.66 -8.15 8.74
N LEU A 42 -12.44 -7.45 9.58
CA LEU A 42 -12.91 -6.08 9.31
C LEU A 42 -11.78 -5.04 9.29
N ILE A 43 -10.76 -5.20 10.13
CA ILE A 43 -9.56 -4.36 10.10
C ILE A 43 -8.77 -4.60 8.80
N GLN A 44 -8.57 -5.85 8.40
CA GLN A 44 -7.93 -6.18 7.12
C GLN A 44 -8.72 -5.64 5.92
N LEU A 45 -10.06 -5.60 6.03
CA LEU A 45 -10.95 -4.98 5.04
C LEU A 45 -10.78 -3.47 4.93
N SER A 46 -10.69 -2.77 6.07
CA SER A 46 -10.39 -1.33 6.07
C SER A 46 -8.98 -1.00 5.54
N GLN A 47 -8.10 -2.00 5.47
CA GLN A 47 -6.75 -1.93 4.92
C GLN A 47 -6.68 -2.42 3.46
N GLY A 48 -7.82 -2.57 2.79
CA GLY A 48 -7.89 -2.93 1.36
C GLY A 48 -7.66 -4.41 1.06
N LYS A 49 -7.43 -5.30 2.03
CA LYS A 49 -7.11 -6.72 1.79
C LYS A 49 -8.33 -7.52 1.31
N ILE A 50 -8.56 -7.52 -0.01
CA ILE A 50 -9.70 -8.15 -0.73
C ILE A 50 -9.76 -9.67 -0.53
N ASP A 51 -8.63 -10.37 -0.36
CA ASP A 51 -8.65 -11.82 -0.11
C ASP A 51 -9.35 -12.17 1.21
N SER A 52 -9.19 -11.32 2.22
CA SER A 52 -9.91 -11.42 3.49
C SER A 52 -11.40 -11.08 3.33
N LEU A 53 -11.77 -10.18 2.40
CA LEU A 53 -13.17 -9.91 2.02
C LEU A 53 -13.81 -11.12 1.37
N TYR A 54 -13.15 -11.73 0.40
CA TYR A 54 -13.65 -12.89 -0.31
C TYR A 54 -13.84 -14.08 0.65
N MET A 55 -12.88 -14.32 1.54
CA MET A 55 -13.01 -15.38 2.56
C MET A 55 -14.14 -15.10 3.55
N PHE A 56 -14.28 -13.85 4.00
CA PHE A 56 -15.33 -13.43 4.95
C PHE A 56 -16.73 -13.46 4.31
N LEU A 57 -16.86 -12.95 3.09
CA LEU A 57 -18.10 -13.00 2.32
C LEU A 57 -18.50 -14.45 2.01
N LYS A 58 -17.54 -15.36 1.80
CA LYS A 58 -17.81 -16.80 1.63
C LYS A 58 -18.28 -17.49 2.92
N LEU A 59 -17.86 -16.98 4.09
CA LEU A 59 -18.32 -17.48 5.40
C LEU A 59 -19.72 -16.96 5.76
N ILE A 60 -20.06 -15.74 5.35
CA ILE A 60 -21.34 -15.08 5.69
C ILE A 60 -22.41 -15.32 4.62
N TYR A 61 -22.06 -15.17 3.34
CA TYR A 61 -22.98 -15.34 2.22
C TYR A 61 -22.81 -16.73 1.62
N LYS A 62 -23.89 -17.51 1.67
CA LYS A 62 -23.92 -18.90 1.20
C LYS A 62 -24.01 -19.04 -0.32
N LYS A 63 -24.12 -17.94 -1.07
CA LYS A 63 -24.30 -17.94 -2.53
C LYS A 63 -23.24 -17.07 -3.21
N GLU A 64 -22.52 -17.70 -4.11
CA GLU A 64 -21.36 -17.15 -4.83
C GLU A 64 -21.66 -15.86 -5.60
N LYS A 65 -22.88 -15.71 -6.14
CA LYS A 65 -23.30 -14.51 -6.88
C LYS A 65 -23.28 -13.23 -6.03
N ASP A 66 -23.60 -13.33 -4.73
CA ASP A 66 -23.72 -12.19 -3.83
C ASP A 66 -22.30 -11.72 -3.39
N ILE A 67 -21.36 -12.66 -3.31
CA ILE A 67 -19.93 -12.42 -3.08
C ILE A 67 -19.32 -11.66 -4.28
N ILE A 68 -19.64 -12.10 -5.49
CA ILE A 68 -19.16 -11.47 -6.73
C ILE A 68 -19.68 -10.03 -6.85
N GLN A 69 -20.95 -9.79 -6.50
CA GLN A 69 -21.55 -8.46 -6.61
C GLN A 69 -20.96 -7.46 -5.60
N ALA A 70 -20.68 -7.90 -4.36
CA ALA A 70 -20.00 -7.09 -3.35
C ALA A 70 -18.54 -6.79 -3.75
N ALA A 71 -17.80 -7.79 -4.28
CA ALA A 71 -16.45 -7.60 -4.78
C ALA A 71 -16.38 -6.62 -5.98
N VAL A 72 -17.37 -6.67 -6.87
CA VAL A 72 -17.47 -5.76 -8.03
C VAL A 72 -17.80 -4.32 -7.61
N PHE A 73 -18.57 -4.11 -6.55
CA PHE A 73 -18.91 -2.77 -6.06
C PHE A 73 -17.74 -2.10 -5.33
N SER A 74 -17.01 -2.87 -4.53
CA SER A 74 -15.72 -2.47 -3.95
C SER A 74 -14.76 -1.94 -5.02
N ASN A 75 -14.73 -2.56 -6.20
CA ASN A 75 -13.83 -2.22 -7.31
C ASN A 75 -13.99 -0.80 -7.91
N LYS A 76 -15.04 -0.04 -7.56
CA LYS A 76 -15.29 1.29 -8.13
C LYS A 76 -14.65 2.47 -7.39
N ASN A 77 -14.13 2.28 -6.17
CA ASN A 77 -13.47 3.32 -5.35
C ASN A 77 -12.23 2.78 -4.60
N ILE A 78 -11.57 1.74 -5.12
CA ILE A 78 -10.46 1.06 -4.45
C ILE A 78 -9.12 1.48 -5.04
N HIS A 79 -8.27 2.07 -4.21
CA HIS A 79 -6.82 1.98 -4.39
C HIS A 79 -6.42 0.51 -4.28
N CYS A 80 -5.59 0.02 -5.21
CA CYS A 80 -5.17 -1.39 -5.16
C CYS A 80 -4.38 -1.63 -3.87
N ILE A 81 -4.42 -2.86 -3.32
CA ILE A 81 -3.62 -3.25 -2.14
C ILE A 81 -2.13 -2.91 -2.33
N ASP A 82 -1.69 -2.93 -3.59
CA ASP A 82 -0.31 -2.73 -3.99
C ASP A 82 0.03 -1.27 -4.29
N ASP A 83 -0.94 -0.35 -4.27
CA ASP A 83 -0.68 1.08 -4.46
C ASP A 83 0.20 1.62 -3.32
N ILE A 84 1.16 2.49 -3.64
CA ILE A 84 2.12 2.99 -2.67
C ILE A 84 1.60 4.31 -2.09
N LYS A 85 1.30 4.31 -0.79
CA LYS A 85 0.83 5.52 -0.09
C LYS A 85 1.97 6.54 0.04
N ILE A 86 1.71 7.77 -0.39
CA ILE A 86 2.67 8.88 -0.35
C ILE A 86 2.17 10.11 0.43
N ASP A 87 0.90 10.13 0.80
CA ASP A 87 0.27 11.14 1.66
C ASP A 87 -1.07 10.60 2.22
N GLU A 88 -1.79 11.36 3.04
CA GLU A 88 -3.09 10.94 3.62
C GLU A 88 -4.06 10.38 2.57
N ASP A 89 -4.22 11.11 1.46
CA ASP A 89 -5.13 10.80 0.35
C ASP A 89 -4.41 10.68 -1.01
N LYS A 90 -3.09 10.46 -1.02
CA LYS A 90 -2.30 10.34 -2.26
C LYS A 90 -1.57 9.02 -2.33
N TYR A 91 -1.62 8.44 -3.52
CA TYR A 91 -1.09 7.12 -3.80
C TYR A 91 -0.46 7.09 -5.19
N ILE A 92 0.68 6.42 -5.30
CA ILE A 92 1.26 6.00 -6.58
C ILE A 92 0.53 4.72 -6.97
N LYS A 93 -0.09 4.73 -8.15
CA LYS A 93 -0.86 3.59 -8.63
C LYS A 93 0.06 2.47 -9.06
N TRP A 94 -0.20 1.26 -8.55
CA TRP A 94 0.53 0.08 -8.96
C TRP A 94 0.19 -0.30 -10.40
N ILE A 95 1.22 -0.50 -11.22
CA ILE A 95 1.08 -1.03 -12.57
C ILE A 95 1.42 -2.53 -12.51
N PRO A 96 0.46 -3.43 -12.82
CA PRO A 96 0.73 -4.85 -12.84
C PRO A 96 1.89 -5.21 -13.78
N LEU A 97 2.71 -6.14 -13.34
CA LEU A 97 3.81 -6.67 -14.13
C LEU A 97 3.27 -7.53 -15.29
N GLU A 98 3.90 -7.40 -16.44
CA GLU A 98 3.65 -8.25 -17.58
C GLU A 98 4.33 -9.61 -17.38
N LYS A 99 3.69 -10.66 -17.89
CA LYS A 99 4.29 -11.99 -17.86
C LYS A 99 5.39 -12.08 -18.91
N ASP A 100 6.45 -12.80 -18.57
CA ASP A 100 7.57 -13.13 -19.47
C ASP A 100 8.44 -11.93 -19.91
N ILE A 101 8.29 -10.76 -19.27
CA ILE A 101 9.25 -9.67 -19.40
C ILE A 101 10.48 -9.96 -18.53
N LYS A 102 11.67 -9.73 -19.09
CA LYS A 102 12.91 -9.79 -18.33
C LYS A 102 13.04 -8.54 -17.48
N SER A 103 13.11 -8.71 -16.16
CA SER A 103 13.38 -7.62 -15.24
C SER A 103 14.89 -7.37 -15.07
N ILE A 104 15.25 -6.11 -14.80
CA ILE A 104 16.63 -5.70 -14.50
C ILE A 104 16.84 -5.60 -13.00
N ASN A 105 17.92 -6.18 -12.48
CA ASN A 105 18.30 -6.02 -11.08
C ASN A 105 18.86 -4.61 -10.83
N ILE A 106 18.33 -3.90 -9.84
CA ILE A 106 18.77 -2.53 -9.49
C ILE A 106 19.50 -2.42 -8.16
N ASP A 107 19.80 -3.51 -7.46
CA ASP A 107 20.44 -3.50 -6.14
C ASP A 107 21.76 -2.70 -6.16
N ASN A 108 22.56 -2.83 -7.22
CA ASN A 108 23.81 -2.08 -7.36
C ASN A 108 23.61 -0.56 -7.45
N LEU A 109 22.48 -0.10 -7.98
CA LEU A 109 22.15 1.33 -8.07
C LEU A 109 21.69 1.89 -6.72
N LEU A 110 21.06 1.04 -5.90
CA LEU A 110 20.48 1.42 -4.62
C LEU A 110 21.51 1.55 -3.50
N VAL A 111 22.73 1.00 -3.65
CA VAL A 111 23.77 0.95 -2.61
C VAL A 111 23.99 2.29 -1.91
N LYS A 112 24.04 3.39 -2.67
CA LYS A 112 24.27 4.74 -2.12
C LYS A 112 23.08 5.30 -1.34
N THR A 113 21.91 4.68 -1.47
CA THR A 113 20.64 5.12 -0.86
C THR A 113 20.11 4.15 0.20
N TYR A 114 20.75 3.00 0.42
CA TYR A 114 20.25 1.95 1.34
C TYR A 114 19.94 2.48 2.74
N SER A 115 20.87 3.19 3.36
CA SER A 115 20.67 3.76 4.70
C SER A 115 19.43 4.66 4.79
N PHE A 116 19.11 5.37 3.71
CA PHE A 116 17.91 6.18 3.62
C PHE A 116 16.65 5.32 3.53
N TRP A 117 16.63 4.29 2.67
CA TRP A 117 15.52 3.33 2.59
C TRP A 117 15.25 2.63 3.92
N GLU A 118 16.30 2.21 4.65
CA GLU A 118 16.16 1.63 6.00
C GLU A 118 15.54 2.61 6.98
N SER A 119 15.90 3.89 6.87
CA SER A 119 15.36 4.92 7.75
C SER A 119 13.90 5.29 7.45
N LEU A 120 13.33 4.79 6.34
CA LEU A 120 11.90 4.86 6.03
C LEU A 120 11.13 3.62 6.50
N SER A 121 11.83 2.55 6.89
CA SER A 121 11.18 1.33 7.36
C SER A 121 10.47 1.56 8.69
N THR A 122 9.32 0.91 8.84
CA THR A 122 8.46 1.02 10.03
C THR A 122 8.71 -0.17 10.96
N GLU A 123 7.66 -0.89 11.38
CA GLU A 123 7.74 -2.04 12.31
C GLU A 123 8.09 -3.36 11.59
N CYS A 124 8.34 -3.33 10.28
CA CYS A 124 8.68 -4.50 9.46
C CYS A 124 10.00 -4.28 8.70
N VAL A 125 10.64 -5.38 8.30
CA VAL A 125 11.86 -5.38 7.47
C VAL A 125 11.55 -5.71 6.02
N PHE A 126 12.40 -5.26 5.09
CA PHE A 126 12.23 -5.51 3.66
C PHE A 126 12.14 -6.99 3.30
N GLU A 127 12.90 -7.87 3.97
CA GLU A 127 12.86 -9.31 3.68
C GLU A 127 11.48 -9.93 3.93
N CYS A 128 10.64 -9.30 4.76
CA CYS A 128 9.31 -9.81 5.09
C CYS A 128 8.18 -9.07 4.36
N CYS A 129 8.22 -7.74 4.35
CA CYS A 129 7.14 -6.90 3.81
C CYS A 129 7.52 -6.17 2.51
N GLY A 130 8.74 -6.34 2.02
CA GLY A 130 9.27 -5.63 0.86
C GLY A 130 9.08 -4.12 0.99
N ILE A 131 8.67 -3.48 -0.10
CA ILE A 131 8.44 -2.04 -0.12
C ILE A 131 7.31 -1.59 0.81
N SER A 132 6.39 -2.50 1.18
CA SER A 132 5.31 -2.21 2.15
C SER A 132 5.82 -2.10 3.59
N ALA A 133 7.10 -2.38 3.86
CA ALA A 133 7.73 -2.12 5.14
C ALA A 133 7.93 -0.62 5.42
N CYS A 134 7.97 0.19 4.37
CA CYS A 134 8.31 1.60 4.46
C CYS A 134 7.07 2.52 4.52
N ASP A 135 7.28 3.68 5.12
CA ASP A 135 6.36 4.81 5.05
C ASP A 135 6.94 5.90 4.15
N PHE A 136 6.31 6.11 2.99
CA PHE A 136 6.70 7.11 2.00
C PHE A 136 5.91 8.41 2.10
N THR A 137 5.21 8.65 3.22
CA THR A 137 4.51 9.92 3.41
C THR A 137 5.48 11.09 3.49
N SER A 138 5.05 12.26 3.02
CA SER A 138 5.83 13.50 3.09
C SER A 138 6.36 13.82 4.49
N ASP A 139 5.57 13.56 5.54
CA ASP A 139 5.96 13.79 6.93
C ASP A 139 7.10 12.86 7.36
N THR A 140 6.99 11.56 7.07
CA THR A 140 8.05 10.59 7.39
C THR A 140 9.33 10.89 6.62
N ILE A 141 9.24 11.14 5.31
CA ILE A 141 10.41 11.51 4.51
C ILE A 141 11.07 12.79 5.07
N SER A 142 10.30 13.83 5.35
CA SER A 142 10.85 15.09 5.89
C SER A 142 11.50 14.93 7.27
N LYS A 143 11.00 14.01 8.10
CA LYS A 143 11.64 13.67 9.38
C LYS A 143 12.94 12.90 9.15
N THR A 144 12.93 11.92 8.27
CA THR A 144 14.08 11.07 7.95
C THR A 144 15.23 11.88 7.35
N VAL A 145 14.94 12.79 6.42
CA VAL A 145 15.93 13.65 5.74
C VAL A 145 16.82 14.43 6.71
N LYS A 146 16.32 14.82 7.89
CA LYS A 146 17.08 15.58 8.90
C LYS A 146 18.31 14.83 9.45
N SER A 147 18.38 13.52 9.25
CA SER A 147 19.49 12.68 9.70
C SER A 147 20.57 12.47 8.63
N PHE A 148 20.41 13.08 7.45
CA PHE A 148 21.28 12.85 6.29
C PHE A 148 21.82 14.15 5.71
N ASP A 149 22.88 14.04 4.93
CA ASP A 149 23.34 15.12 4.05
C ASP A 149 22.36 15.26 2.88
N VAL A 150 21.64 16.37 2.83
CA VAL A 150 20.58 16.64 1.86
C VAL A 150 21.15 16.78 0.45
N GLU A 151 22.32 17.40 0.29
CA GLU A 151 22.95 17.57 -1.02
C GLU A 151 23.42 16.22 -1.57
N GLU A 152 24.05 15.40 -0.72
CA GLU A 152 24.48 14.06 -1.09
C GLU A 152 23.28 13.17 -1.47
N LEU A 153 22.21 13.20 -0.67
CA LEU A 153 20.98 12.46 -0.99
C LEU A 153 20.39 12.85 -2.34
N LEU A 154 20.31 14.15 -2.64
CA LEU A 154 19.79 14.61 -3.92
C LEU A 154 20.64 14.15 -5.09
N ILE A 155 21.97 14.16 -4.97
CA ILE A 155 22.86 13.63 -6.00
C ILE A 155 22.59 12.14 -6.18
N ASN A 156 22.55 11.37 -5.09
CA ASN A 156 22.33 9.92 -5.16
C ASN A 156 20.99 9.54 -5.77
N PHE A 157 19.90 10.26 -5.43
CA PHE A 157 18.59 10.03 -6.03
C PHE A 157 18.48 10.52 -7.48
N ASN A 158 19.17 11.61 -7.85
CA ASN A 158 19.26 12.03 -9.25
C ASN A 158 19.99 10.99 -10.11
N ASP A 159 21.13 10.50 -9.65
CA ASP A 159 21.89 9.45 -10.33
C ASP A 159 21.01 8.20 -10.53
N LEU A 160 20.30 7.78 -9.48
CA LEU A 160 19.39 6.63 -9.53
C LEU A 160 18.29 6.81 -10.59
N ILE A 161 17.67 7.99 -10.66
CA ILE A 161 16.64 8.30 -11.67
C ILE A 161 17.23 8.20 -13.08
N ILE A 162 18.35 8.86 -13.34
CA ILE A 162 18.99 8.89 -14.67
C ILE A 162 19.36 7.47 -15.13
N GLU A 163 19.96 6.67 -14.24
CA GLU A 163 20.35 5.30 -14.55
C GLU A 163 19.13 4.43 -14.88
N ILE A 164 18.05 4.53 -14.11
CA ILE A 164 16.82 3.75 -14.36
C ILE A 164 16.11 4.20 -15.63
N GLU A 165 16.04 5.50 -15.89
CA GLU A 165 15.46 6.04 -17.13
C GLU A 165 16.18 5.51 -18.38
N SER A 166 17.49 5.26 -18.28
CA SER A 166 18.30 4.71 -19.38
C SER A 166 17.95 3.27 -19.76
N PHE A 167 17.26 2.53 -18.88
CA PHE A 167 16.88 1.15 -19.14
C PHE A 167 15.80 1.03 -20.20
N GLN A 168 16.04 0.15 -21.18
CA GLN A 168 15.05 -0.17 -22.21
C GLN A 168 13.92 -1.06 -21.70
N ASN A 169 14.13 -1.76 -20.57
CA ASN A 169 13.14 -2.63 -19.96
C ASN A 169 12.13 -1.83 -19.12
N ASN A 170 10.88 -2.29 -19.10
CA ASN A 170 9.81 -1.69 -18.32
C ASN A 170 9.65 -2.32 -16.94
N GLU A 171 10.47 -3.32 -16.59
CA GLU A 171 10.42 -3.99 -15.30
C GLU A 171 11.79 -4.07 -14.67
N ILE A 172 11.81 -3.82 -13.38
CA ILE A 172 13.01 -3.87 -12.55
C ILE A 172 12.71 -4.67 -11.29
N TYR A 173 13.75 -5.15 -10.64
CA TYR A 173 13.61 -5.81 -9.34
C TYR A 173 14.78 -5.48 -8.44
N SER A 174 14.52 -5.55 -7.14
CA SER A 174 15.54 -5.43 -6.12
C SER A 174 15.37 -6.58 -5.13
N ASN A 175 16.46 -7.30 -4.85
CA ASN A 175 16.45 -8.27 -3.76
C ASN A 175 16.42 -7.54 -2.41
N TYR A 176 17.09 -6.39 -2.33
CA TYR A 176 17.14 -5.58 -1.12
C TYR A 176 15.76 -5.06 -0.71
N LEU A 177 15.03 -4.45 -1.65
CA LEU A 177 13.64 -4.01 -1.41
C LEU A 177 12.63 -5.17 -1.47
N ASN A 178 13.09 -6.38 -1.80
CA ASN A 178 12.30 -7.60 -1.94
C ASN A 178 11.04 -7.40 -2.80
N GLN A 179 11.21 -6.75 -3.95
CA GLN A 179 10.07 -6.33 -4.78
C GLN A 179 10.45 -6.25 -6.26
N TYR A 180 9.50 -6.66 -7.11
CA TYR A 180 9.51 -6.39 -8.54
C TYR A 180 8.62 -5.18 -8.80
N PHE A 181 9.05 -4.29 -9.69
CA PHE A 181 8.35 -3.07 -10.03
C PHE A 181 8.22 -2.91 -11.54
N ASN A 182 7.09 -2.34 -11.95
CA ASN A 182 7.08 -1.60 -13.20
C ASN A 182 8.01 -0.38 -13.05
N LYS A 183 8.82 -0.12 -14.06
CA LYS A 183 9.85 0.94 -14.05
C LYS A 183 9.23 2.30 -13.74
N ASP A 184 8.07 2.61 -14.31
CA ASP A 184 7.44 3.93 -14.16
C ASP A 184 6.91 4.12 -12.74
N VAL A 185 6.37 3.06 -12.13
CA VAL A 185 5.95 3.07 -10.71
C VAL A 185 7.14 3.35 -9.79
N PHE A 186 8.27 2.68 -10.03
CA PHE A 186 9.46 2.90 -9.22
C PHE A 186 10.05 4.30 -9.43
N LEU A 187 10.08 4.79 -10.67
CA LEU A 187 10.51 6.16 -10.97
C LEU A 187 9.62 7.19 -10.31
N GLU A 188 8.30 7.03 -10.33
CA GLU A 188 7.37 7.92 -9.64
C GLU A 188 7.64 7.95 -8.13
N LEU A 189 7.93 6.78 -7.53
CA LEU A 189 8.29 6.68 -6.11
C LEU A 189 9.58 7.44 -5.80
N VAL A 190 10.63 7.22 -6.59
CA VAL A 190 11.93 7.87 -6.38
C VAL A 190 11.83 9.38 -6.63
N GLN A 191 11.06 9.81 -7.63
CA GLN A 191 10.80 11.22 -7.90
C GLN A 191 10.02 11.88 -6.75
N HIS A 192 9.03 11.20 -6.17
CA HIS A 192 8.35 11.68 -4.97
C HIS A 192 9.33 11.86 -3.81
N ILE A 193 10.16 10.86 -3.50
CA ILE A 193 11.18 10.95 -2.45
C ILE A 193 12.12 12.15 -2.70
N LYS A 194 12.66 12.25 -3.92
CA LYS A 194 13.55 13.35 -4.31
C LYS A 194 12.87 14.70 -4.12
N PHE A 195 11.62 14.86 -4.57
CA PHE A 195 10.87 16.10 -4.41
C PHE A 195 10.70 16.49 -2.93
N GLN A 196 10.41 15.53 -2.06
CA GLN A 196 10.33 15.80 -0.61
C GLN A 196 11.70 16.21 -0.02
N ILE A 197 12.80 15.62 -0.50
CA ILE A 197 14.16 16.02 -0.10
C ILE A 197 14.44 17.47 -0.53
N GLU A 198 14.08 17.85 -1.76
CA GLU A 198 14.27 19.22 -2.29
C GLU A 198 13.50 20.27 -1.46
N LEU A 199 12.30 19.94 -0.98
CA LEU A 199 11.52 20.84 -0.11
C LEU A 199 12.20 21.12 1.24
N ASN A 200 13.08 20.23 1.70
CA ASN A 200 13.80 20.41 2.97
C ASN A 200 15.07 21.29 2.83
N LEU A 201 15.37 21.81 1.64
CA LEU A 201 16.40 22.83 1.41
C LEU A 201 15.87 24.27 1.54
N GLN A 202 14.55 24.47 1.59
CA GLN A 202 13.88 25.78 1.66
C GLN A 202 13.61 26.23 3.10
#